data_AF-A0A137Q025-F1
#
_entry.id   AF-A0A137Q025-F1
#
_cell.length_a   1.000
_cell.length_b   1.000
_cell.length_c   1.000
_cell.angle_alpha   90.00
_cell.angle_beta   90.00
_cell.angle_gamma   90.00
#
_symmetry.space_group_name_H-M   'P 1'
#
loop_
_entity.id
_entity.type
_entity.pdbx_description
1 polymer ?
#
loop_
_entity_poly.entity_id
_entity_poly.type
_entity_poly.pdbx_seq_one_letter_code
_entity_poly.pdbx_strand_id
1 'polypeptide(L)'
;MTAATVVELRSSFSLPLFGFFESLLLLGCTLRPSWYRPLVFAPMPFIAYYLAFFHLFCSPRGVRWAHELPHIPQNPPSPNLLPHRKRRTFVLSRLHTLGICTAIQLVFLVINSANPVLVPGTTPLVNQPLYVRFPCTLALGLPGLAQMNSQHCVMSILLVGWGIPQPADWPPLPCPFLNIYSVQNFCQWRNVWHQMLRTLLLSTANFIIHTVLGLPHGISSKTSTLIGLIKLHTVFFISAIIRYAGEFMTLGFGGDDGVFYFFVLQAWAVTLEVLVRFLVTGSARASNTPPPMGWRLLGYLWVGCWFVVVTPLVQQPMIEAGLFKGPSNVALTQRVGRWLTLDVI
;
A
#
# COMPACT_ATOMS: atom_id res chain seq x y z
N MET A 1 25.33 25.39 -18.98
CA MET A 1 24.29 24.58 -19.64
C MET A 1 22.99 25.35 -19.57
N THR A 2 22.45 25.72 -20.73
CA THR A 2 21.26 26.58 -20.88
C THR A 2 19.97 25.77 -20.78
N ALA A 3 18.86 26.39 -20.35
CA ALA A 3 17.57 25.74 -20.10
C ALA A 3 16.99 24.94 -21.29
N ALA A 4 17.52 25.13 -22.51
CA ALA A 4 17.17 24.35 -23.69
C ALA A 4 17.68 22.89 -23.64
N THR A 5 18.84 22.61 -23.02
CA THR A 5 19.39 21.25 -22.95
C THR A 5 18.72 20.36 -21.90
N VAL A 6 17.96 20.92 -20.96
CA VAL A 6 17.18 20.15 -19.96
C VAL A 6 15.83 19.70 -20.54
N VAL A 7 15.28 20.41 -21.53
CA VAL A 7 14.04 20.03 -22.22
C VAL A 7 14.25 18.84 -23.16
N GLU A 8 15.42 18.72 -23.79
CA GLU A 8 15.76 17.58 -24.66
C GLU A 8 16.00 16.25 -23.90
N LEU A 9 16.33 16.30 -22.60
CA LEU A 9 16.44 15.08 -21.79
C LEU A 9 15.10 14.56 -21.26
N ARG A 10 14.01 15.33 -21.40
CA ARG A 10 12.68 14.98 -20.90
C ARG A 10 11.84 14.13 -21.87
N SER A 11 12.29 13.95 -23.11
CA SER A 11 11.50 13.29 -24.18
C SER A 11 11.97 11.88 -24.58
N SER A 12 12.84 11.24 -23.81
CA SER A 12 13.43 9.95 -24.22
C SER A 12 13.09 8.81 -23.26
N PHE A 13 11.81 8.62 -22.94
CA PHE A 13 11.32 7.27 -22.67
C PHE A 13 10.96 6.66 -24.02
N SER A 14 11.95 6.08 -24.70
CA SER A 14 11.73 5.51 -26.01
C SER A 14 10.81 4.29 -25.84
N LEU A 15 9.60 4.36 -26.42
CA LEU A 15 8.71 3.21 -26.59
C LEU A 15 9.44 1.92 -27.06
N PRO A 16 10.50 2.00 -27.90
CA PRO A 16 11.32 0.85 -28.24
C PRO A 16 12.00 0.17 -27.06
N LEU A 17 12.39 0.90 -26.00
CA LEU A 17 13.04 0.32 -24.82
C LEU A 17 12.04 -0.45 -23.95
N PHE A 18 10.82 0.07 -23.81
CA PHE A 18 9.71 -0.64 -23.17
C PHE A 18 9.34 -1.90 -23.97
N GLY A 19 9.22 -1.77 -25.29
CA GLY A 19 9.02 -2.90 -26.19
C GLY A 19 10.17 -3.91 -26.15
N PHE A 20 11.42 -3.47 -26.00
CA PHE A 20 12.59 -4.35 -25.84
C PHE A 20 12.55 -5.12 -24.52
N PHE A 21 12.18 -4.48 -23.40
CA PHE A 21 12.00 -5.15 -22.11
C PHE A 21 10.81 -6.12 -22.10
N GLU A 22 9.70 -5.77 -22.76
CA GLU A 22 8.54 -6.65 -22.92
C GLU A 22 8.88 -7.84 -23.83
N SER A 23 9.65 -7.60 -24.90
CA SER A 23 10.21 -8.63 -25.78
C SER A 23 11.18 -9.54 -25.03
N LEU A 24 12.02 -9.01 -24.13
CA LEU A 24 12.94 -9.79 -23.30
C LEU A 24 12.21 -10.60 -22.22
N LEU A 25 11.11 -10.08 -21.67
CA LEU A 25 10.20 -10.81 -20.78
C LEU A 25 9.50 -11.96 -21.50
N LEU A 26 9.00 -11.72 -22.71
CA LEU A 26 8.41 -12.75 -23.57
C LEU A 26 9.45 -13.76 -24.04
N LEU A 27 10.66 -13.31 -24.42
CA LEU A 27 11.77 -14.17 -24.84
C LEU A 27 12.29 -15.01 -23.66
N GLY A 28 12.32 -14.43 -22.46
CA GLY A 28 12.61 -15.11 -21.19
C GLY A 28 11.58 -16.16 -20.81
N CYS A 29 10.31 -15.98 -21.21
CA CYS A 29 9.28 -17.03 -21.15
C CYS A 29 9.43 -18.10 -22.24
N THR A 30 10.19 -17.85 -23.31
CA THR A 30 10.34 -18.79 -24.45
C THR A 30 11.58 -19.68 -24.42
N LEU A 31 12.53 -19.51 -23.48
CA LEU A 31 13.79 -20.26 -23.48
C LEU A 31 14.07 -21.03 -22.17
N ARG A 32 13.31 -22.11 -21.95
CA ARG A 32 13.87 -23.48 -21.82
C ARG A 32 12.79 -24.53 -22.14
N PRO A 33 13.13 -25.58 -22.89
CA PRO A 33 12.14 -26.48 -23.49
C PRO A 33 11.65 -27.48 -22.44
N SER A 34 10.36 -27.43 -22.12
CA SER A 34 9.69 -28.53 -21.42
C SER A 34 8.74 -29.25 -22.37
N TRP A 35 8.52 -30.53 -22.12
CA TRP A 35 7.82 -31.50 -22.96
C TRP A 35 6.33 -31.18 -23.22
N TYR A 36 5.83 -30.05 -22.74
CA TYR A 36 4.42 -29.63 -22.78
C TYR A 36 4.05 -28.79 -24.02
N ARG A 37 4.95 -28.62 -25.00
CA ARG A 37 4.71 -27.84 -26.23
C ARG A 37 3.47 -28.24 -27.05
N PRO A 38 2.98 -29.50 -27.05
CA PRO A 38 1.74 -29.84 -27.76
C PRO A 38 0.46 -29.24 -27.14
N LEU A 39 0.49 -28.79 -25.87
CA LEU A 39 -0.67 -28.22 -25.19
C LEU A 39 -0.96 -26.75 -25.56
N VAL A 40 -0.04 -26.10 -26.28
CA VAL A 40 -0.16 -24.70 -26.70
C VAL A 40 -1.08 -24.54 -27.93
N PHE A 41 -1.42 -25.64 -28.61
CA PHE A 41 -2.24 -25.63 -29.84
C PHE A 41 -3.71 -26.00 -29.64
N ALA A 42 -4.21 -26.04 -28.41
CA ALA A 42 -5.65 -26.06 -28.17
C ALA A 42 -6.10 -24.66 -27.75
N PRO A 43 -7.10 -24.04 -28.42
CA PRO A 43 -7.53 -22.66 -28.11
C PRO A 43 -8.15 -22.52 -26.71
N MET A 44 -8.67 -23.61 -26.14
CA MET A 44 -9.29 -23.64 -24.81
C MET A 44 -8.30 -23.52 -23.64
N PRO A 45 -7.16 -24.25 -23.60
CA PRO A 45 -6.17 -24.04 -22.54
C PRO A 45 -5.55 -22.64 -22.57
N PHE A 46 -5.32 -22.01 -23.74
CA PHE A 46 -4.76 -20.66 -23.77
C PHE A 46 -5.67 -19.62 -23.12
N ILE A 47 -6.97 -19.64 -23.45
CA ILE A 47 -7.96 -18.76 -22.81
C ILE A 47 -8.08 -19.08 -21.32
N ALA A 48 -8.08 -20.37 -20.94
CA ALA A 48 -8.13 -20.77 -19.53
C ALA A 48 -6.89 -20.32 -18.74
N TYR A 49 -5.70 -20.40 -19.33
CA TYR A 49 -4.45 -19.90 -18.75
C TYR A 49 -4.46 -18.38 -18.61
N TYR A 50 -4.93 -17.67 -19.65
CA TYR A 50 -5.05 -16.22 -19.60
C TYR A 50 -6.06 -15.77 -18.54
N LEU A 51 -7.23 -16.42 -18.45
CA LEU A 51 -8.22 -16.16 -17.42
C LEU A 51 -7.71 -16.50 -16.02
N ALA A 52 -6.96 -17.59 -15.87
CA ALA A 52 -6.34 -17.97 -14.60
C ALA A 52 -5.26 -16.96 -14.18
N PHE A 53 -4.42 -16.52 -15.12
CA PHE A 53 -3.42 -15.47 -14.90
C PHE A 53 -4.06 -14.14 -14.54
N PHE A 54 -5.09 -13.74 -15.28
CA PHE A 54 -5.84 -12.51 -15.01
C PHE A 54 -6.54 -12.57 -13.65
N HIS A 55 -7.16 -13.72 -13.30
CA HIS A 55 -7.77 -13.92 -12.00
C HIS A 55 -6.76 -13.89 -10.85
N LEU A 56 -5.56 -14.42 -11.07
CA LEU A 56 -4.44 -14.35 -10.14
C LEU A 56 -3.94 -12.90 -9.96
N PHE A 57 -3.74 -12.18 -11.07
CA PHE A 57 -3.32 -10.77 -11.07
C PHE A 57 -4.35 -9.87 -10.37
N CYS A 58 -5.63 -10.10 -10.61
CA CYS A 58 -6.73 -9.41 -9.95
C CYS A 58 -7.01 -9.89 -8.51
N SER A 59 -6.29 -10.89 -7.99
CA SER A 59 -6.42 -11.37 -6.62
C SER A 59 -5.13 -11.14 -5.84
N PRO A 60 -4.78 -9.88 -5.51
CA PRO A 60 -3.53 -9.56 -4.80
C PRO A 60 -3.41 -10.23 -3.42
N ARG A 61 -4.56 -10.61 -2.82
CA ARG A 61 -4.66 -11.32 -1.53
C ARG A 61 -4.61 -12.84 -1.65
N GLY A 62 -4.62 -13.37 -2.88
CA GLY A 62 -4.63 -14.81 -3.12
C GLY A 62 -5.88 -15.51 -2.58
N VAL A 63 -7.05 -14.84 -2.55
CA VAL A 63 -8.28 -15.44 -2.03
C VAL A 63 -8.59 -16.71 -2.83
N ARG A 64 -8.67 -17.87 -2.16
CA ARG A 64 -8.85 -19.21 -2.74
C ARG A 64 -7.65 -19.73 -3.56
N TRP A 65 -6.47 -19.14 -3.37
CA TRP A 65 -5.22 -19.63 -3.94
C TRP A 65 -4.31 -20.21 -2.86
N ALA A 66 -3.32 -21.02 -3.24
CA ALA A 66 -2.40 -21.66 -2.31
C ALA A 66 -1.59 -20.68 -1.42
N HIS A 67 -1.51 -19.41 -1.83
CA HIS A 67 -0.82 -18.33 -1.10
C HIS A 67 -1.80 -17.37 -0.41
N GLU A 68 -3.03 -17.82 -0.13
CA GLU A 68 -4.05 -17.02 0.56
C GLU A 68 -3.49 -16.43 1.87
N LEU A 69 -3.69 -15.12 2.04
CA LEU A 69 -3.20 -14.43 3.23
C LEU A 69 -4.01 -14.85 4.47
N PRO A 70 -3.36 -15.00 5.64
CA PRO A 70 -4.06 -15.31 6.88
C PRO A 70 -4.89 -14.10 7.38
N HIS A 71 -6.04 -14.37 8.00
CA HIS A 71 -6.97 -13.40 8.60
C HIS A 71 -7.74 -12.50 7.61
N ILE A 72 -8.09 -13.02 6.43
CA ILE A 72 -9.00 -12.31 5.52
C ILE A 72 -10.42 -12.38 6.08
N PRO A 73 -11.14 -11.25 6.24
CA PRO A 73 -12.52 -11.28 6.68
C PRO A 73 -13.36 -11.95 5.59
N GLN A 74 -14.18 -12.91 5.97
CA GLN A 74 -15.11 -13.49 5.01
C GLN A 74 -16.20 -12.46 4.68
N ASN A 75 -16.52 -12.27 3.40
CA ASN A 75 -17.76 -11.62 3.03
C ASN A 75 -18.91 -12.42 3.66
N PRO A 76 -19.88 -11.80 4.33
CA PRO A 76 -20.98 -12.55 4.91
C PRO A 76 -21.61 -13.40 3.80
N PRO A 77 -21.57 -14.74 3.89
CA PRO A 77 -22.32 -15.56 2.97
C PRO A 77 -23.78 -15.23 3.27
N SER A 78 -24.49 -14.70 2.29
CA SER A 78 -25.94 -14.83 2.28
C SER A 78 -26.22 -16.12 1.49
N PRO A 79 -26.30 -17.29 2.16
CA PRO A 79 -26.46 -18.57 1.50
C PRO A 79 -27.73 -18.61 0.62
N ASN A 80 -28.73 -17.78 0.96
CA ASN A 80 -30.09 -17.86 0.40
C ASN A 80 -30.37 -16.88 -0.76
N LEU A 81 -29.40 -16.08 -1.21
CA LEU A 81 -29.62 -15.11 -2.31
C LEU A 81 -29.33 -15.73 -3.69
N LEU A 82 -30.11 -15.36 -4.72
CA LEU A 82 -29.78 -15.69 -6.12
C LEU A 82 -28.44 -15.04 -6.54
N PRO A 83 -27.65 -15.64 -7.45
CA PRO A 83 -26.34 -15.12 -7.86
C PRO A 83 -26.34 -13.66 -8.33
N HIS A 84 -27.33 -13.24 -9.13
CA HIS A 84 -27.49 -11.84 -9.56
C HIS A 84 -27.84 -10.91 -8.40
N ARG A 85 -28.66 -11.39 -7.44
CA ARG A 85 -29.02 -10.63 -6.24
C ARG A 85 -27.82 -10.49 -5.30
N LYS A 86 -26.95 -11.52 -5.19
CA LYS A 86 -25.66 -11.43 -4.48
C LYS A 86 -24.74 -10.37 -5.07
N ARG A 87 -24.64 -10.29 -6.41
CA ARG A 87 -23.81 -9.28 -7.11
C ARG A 87 -24.34 -7.86 -6.90
N ARG A 88 -25.66 -7.63 -7.04
CA ARG A 88 -26.25 -6.30 -6.80
C ARG A 88 -26.07 -5.83 -5.37
N THR A 89 -26.36 -6.69 -4.38
CA THR A 89 -26.16 -6.36 -2.97
C THR A 89 -24.69 -6.07 -2.66
N PHE A 90 -23.77 -6.82 -3.24
CA PHE A 90 -22.33 -6.56 -3.13
C PHE A 90 -21.95 -5.19 -3.71
N VAL A 91 -22.37 -4.89 -4.96
CA VAL A 91 -22.07 -3.61 -5.61
C VAL A 91 -22.63 -2.44 -4.82
N LEU A 92 -23.87 -2.54 -4.33
CA LEU A 92 -24.48 -1.48 -3.49
C LEU A 92 -23.71 -1.27 -2.18
N SER A 93 -23.28 -2.36 -1.51
CA SER A 93 -22.45 -2.27 -0.31
C SER A 93 -21.09 -1.61 -0.57
N ARG A 94 -20.48 -1.90 -1.73
CA ARG A 94 -19.22 -1.27 -2.17
C ARG A 94 -19.41 0.18 -2.54
N LEU A 95 -20.50 0.54 -3.22
CA LEU A 95 -20.84 1.95 -3.52
C LEU A 95 -21.08 2.75 -2.25
N HIS A 96 -21.77 2.19 -1.26
CA HIS A 96 -21.96 2.82 0.05
C HIS A 96 -20.62 3.07 0.75
N THR A 97 -19.76 2.04 0.83
CA THR A 97 -18.41 2.16 1.39
C THR A 97 -17.57 3.20 0.64
N LEU A 98 -17.65 3.20 -0.70
CA LEU A 98 -16.99 4.18 -1.55
C LEU A 98 -17.46 5.60 -1.25
N GLY A 99 -18.78 5.80 -1.12
CA GLY A 99 -19.36 7.10 -0.75
C GLY A 99 -18.85 7.62 0.59
N ILE A 100 -18.76 6.76 1.61
CA ILE A 100 -18.17 7.12 2.91
C ILE A 100 -16.70 7.51 2.76
N CYS A 101 -15.90 6.69 2.05
CA CYS A 101 -14.48 6.99 1.85
C CYS A 101 -14.27 8.30 1.09
N THR A 102 -15.04 8.55 0.03
CA THR A 102 -14.99 9.82 -0.71
C THR A 102 -15.41 10.98 0.18
N ALA A 103 -16.46 10.85 1.00
CA ALA A 103 -16.84 11.90 1.94
C ALA A 103 -15.73 12.24 2.94
N ILE A 104 -15.05 11.23 3.50
CA ILE A 104 -13.88 11.43 4.39
C ILE A 104 -12.78 12.21 3.65
N GLN A 105 -12.45 11.81 2.43
CA GLN A 105 -11.42 12.47 1.63
C GLN A 105 -11.78 13.94 1.34
N LEU A 106 -13.05 14.22 1.01
CA LEU A 106 -13.53 15.58 0.76
C LEU A 106 -13.43 16.47 2.00
N VAL A 107 -13.86 15.96 3.17
CA VAL A 107 -13.78 16.70 4.43
C VAL A 107 -12.33 17.08 4.74
N PHE A 108 -11.41 16.12 4.65
CA PHE A 108 -10.00 16.38 4.93
C PHE A 108 -9.29 17.20 3.84
N LEU A 109 -9.74 17.13 2.58
CA LEU A 109 -9.27 18.04 1.53
C LEU A 109 -9.59 19.49 1.89
N VAL A 110 -10.81 19.76 2.33
CA VAL A 110 -11.22 21.10 2.79
C VAL A 110 -10.40 21.52 4.00
N ILE A 111 -10.26 20.66 5.02
CA ILE A 111 -9.46 20.94 6.22
C ILE A 111 -8.00 21.26 5.85
N ASN A 112 -7.37 20.45 4.99
CA ASN A 112 -5.98 20.65 4.60
C ASN A 112 -5.80 21.93 3.79
N SER A 113 -6.71 22.23 2.85
CA SER A 113 -6.64 23.45 2.05
C SER A 113 -6.90 24.73 2.84
N ALA A 114 -7.67 24.65 3.93
CA ALA A 114 -7.93 25.76 4.83
C ALA A 114 -6.82 25.94 5.89
N ASN A 115 -5.91 24.98 6.04
CA ASN A 115 -4.88 25.01 7.07
C ASN A 115 -3.72 25.94 6.65
N PRO A 116 -3.49 27.07 7.35
CA PRO A 116 -2.44 28.02 6.99
C PRO A 116 -1.02 27.43 7.17
N VAL A 117 -0.87 26.35 7.93
CA VAL A 117 0.43 25.67 8.17
C VAL A 117 0.84 24.79 6.99
N LEU A 118 -0.09 24.44 6.09
CA LEU A 118 0.18 23.58 4.92
C LEU A 118 0.45 24.40 3.66
N VAL A 119 1.02 25.60 3.82
CA VAL A 119 1.32 26.54 2.74
C VAL A 119 2.83 26.57 2.51
N PRO A 120 3.32 26.56 1.25
CA PRO A 120 4.75 26.73 0.98
C PRO A 120 5.32 27.99 1.65
N GLY A 121 6.52 27.87 2.24
CA GLY A 121 7.23 28.99 2.86
C GLY A 121 6.83 29.31 4.31
N THR A 122 5.90 28.56 4.91
CA THR A 122 5.65 28.66 6.36
C THR A 122 6.70 27.92 7.18
N THR A 123 6.74 28.15 8.49
CA THR A 123 7.65 27.44 9.40
C THR A 123 7.50 25.93 9.25
N PRO A 124 8.61 25.18 9.04
CA PRO A 124 8.57 23.75 8.76
C PRO A 124 7.73 22.96 9.77
N LEU A 125 7.00 21.96 9.31
CA LEU A 125 6.05 21.21 10.14
C LEU A 125 6.73 20.55 11.36
N VAL A 126 8.02 20.20 11.25
CA VAL A 126 8.81 19.65 12.35
C VAL A 126 8.97 20.63 13.52
N ASN A 127 9.03 21.94 13.23
CA ASN A 127 9.20 23.02 14.21
C ASN A 127 7.87 23.52 14.78
N GLN A 128 6.74 23.03 14.26
CA GLN A 128 5.42 23.37 14.77
C GLN A 128 5.15 22.67 16.10
N PRO A 129 4.33 23.26 16.97
CA PRO A 129 3.97 22.63 18.23
C PRO A 129 3.13 21.37 18.02
N LEU A 130 3.19 20.44 18.98
CA LEU A 130 2.56 19.13 18.87
C LEU A 130 1.05 19.18 18.62
N TYR A 131 0.36 20.19 19.15
CA TYR A 131 -1.08 20.38 18.95
C TYR A 131 -1.45 20.73 17.50
N VAL A 132 -0.51 21.24 16.69
CA VAL A 132 -0.68 21.44 15.25
C VAL A 132 -0.29 20.18 14.49
N ARG A 133 0.84 19.56 14.88
CA ARG A 133 1.36 18.39 14.19
C ARG A 133 0.42 17.19 14.26
N PHE A 134 -0.21 16.96 15.40
CA PHE A 134 -1.10 15.81 15.59
C PHE A 134 -2.33 15.83 14.65
N PRO A 135 -3.11 16.92 14.57
CA PRO A 135 -4.16 17.06 13.55
C PRO A 135 -3.64 16.95 12.12
N CYS A 136 -2.48 17.53 11.79
CA CYS A 136 -1.87 17.40 10.47
C CYS A 136 -1.55 15.94 10.11
N THR A 137 -1.02 15.17 11.07
CA THR A 137 -0.76 13.73 10.90
C THR A 137 -2.05 12.96 10.64
N LEU A 138 -3.12 13.23 11.38
CA LEU A 138 -4.43 12.62 11.13
C LEU A 138 -4.99 13.01 9.76
N ALA A 139 -4.82 14.26 9.36
CA ALA A 139 -5.29 14.80 8.10
C ALA A 139 -4.51 14.29 6.87
N LEU A 140 -3.35 13.67 7.07
CA LEU A 140 -2.65 12.90 6.05
C LEU A 140 -3.06 11.41 6.08
N GLY A 141 -3.11 10.81 7.27
CA GLY A 141 -3.32 9.37 7.45
C GLY A 141 -4.73 8.88 7.11
N LEU A 142 -5.78 9.58 7.60
CA LEU A 142 -7.17 9.15 7.40
C LEU A 142 -7.61 9.22 5.93
N PRO A 143 -7.31 10.29 5.16
CA PRO A 143 -7.60 10.31 3.73
C PRO A 143 -6.81 9.25 2.97
N GLY A 144 -5.55 9.00 3.33
CA GLY A 144 -4.75 7.94 2.73
C GLY A 144 -5.36 6.55 2.92
N LEU A 145 -5.88 6.25 4.11
CA LEU A 145 -6.63 5.02 4.39
C LEU A 145 -7.92 4.94 3.56
N ALA A 146 -8.68 6.04 3.52
CA ALA A 146 -9.90 6.12 2.73
C ALA A 146 -9.60 5.92 1.23
N GLN A 147 -8.48 6.44 0.72
CA GLN A 147 -8.06 6.33 -0.68
C GLN A 147 -7.72 4.90 -1.07
N MET A 148 -7.01 4.15 -0.22
CA MET A 148 -6.73 2.74 -0.51
C MET A 148 -8.03 1.93 -0.53
N ASN A 149 -8.97 2.23 0.38
CA ASN A 149 -10.26 1.54 0.43
C ASN A 149 -11.19 1.94 -0.74
N SER A 150 -11.16 3.19 -1.20
CA SER A 150 -11.90 3.63 -2.39
C SER A 150 -11.39 2.92 -3.65
N GLN A 151 -10.07 2.86 -3.85
CA GLN A 151 -9.44 2.14 -4.96
C GLN A 151 -9.82 0.65 -4.96
N HIS A 152 -9.78 0.01 -3.79
CA HIS A 152 -10.23 -1.38 -3.63
C HIS A 152 -11.72 -1.54 -3.99
N CYS A 153 -12.59 -0.64 -3.53
CA CYS A 153 -14.01 -0.67 -3.84
C CYS A 153 -14.27 -0.49 -5.34
N VAL A 154 -13.62 0.48 -5.98
CA VAL A 154 -13.75 0.73 -7.43
C VAL A 154 -13.35 -0.50 -8.23
N MET A 155 -12.17 -1.08 -7.96
CA MET A 155 -11.72 -2.29 -8.64
C MET A 155 -12.66 -3.47 -8.41
N SER A 156 -13.18 -3.64 -7.18
CA SER A 156 -14.14 -4.69 -6.87
C SER A 156 -15.46 -4.53 -7.62
N ILE A 157 -15.95 -3.29 -7.78
CA ILE A 157 -17.19 -2.99 -8.51
C ILE A 157 -16.99 -3.29 -9.99
N LEU A 158 -15.89 -2.83 -10.58
CA LEU A 158 -15.58 -3.05 -11.99
C LEU A 158 -15.46 -4.54 -12.31
N LEU A 159 -14.67 -5.28 -11.54
CA LEU A 159 -14.40 -6.69 -11.81
C LEU A 159 -15.61 -7.59 -11.52
N VAL A 160 -16.28 -7.43 -10.36
CA VAL A 160 -17.49 -8.20 -10.05
C VAL A 160 -18.66 -7.80 -10.95
N GLY A 161 -18.71 -6.54 -11.38
CA GLY A 161 -19.68 -6.02 -12.36
C GLY A 161 -19.51 -6.67 -13.74
N TRP A 162 -18.26 -6.80 -14.21
CA TRP A 162 -17.93 -7.52 -15.45
C TRP A 162 -18.16 -9.03 -15.35
N GLY A 163 -18.31 -9.55 -14.12
CA GLY A 163 -18.65 -10.93 -13.85
C GLY A 163 -17.48 -11.90 -13.85
N ILE A 164 -16.25 -11.39 -13.77
CA ILE A 164 -15.01 -12.19 -13.80
C ILE A 164 -14.84 -12.95 -12.46
N PRO A 165 -14.63 -12.29 -11.30
CA PRO A 165 -14.65 -12.92 -9.99
C PRO A 165 -16.05 -12.96 -9.36
N GLN A 166 -16.26 -13.87 -8.41
CA GLN A 166 -17.46 -13.87 -7.57
C GLN A 166 -17.34 -12.79 -6.48
N PRO A 167 -18.47 -12.25 -5.97
CA PRO A 167 -18.47 -11.33 -4.83
C PRO A 167 -17.67 -11.85 -3.62
N ALA A 168 -17.69 -13.17 -3.39
CA ALA A 168 -16.96 -13.82 -2.29
C ALA A 168 -15.44 -13.65 -2.41
N ASP A 169 -14.90 -13.53 -3.62
CA ASP A 169 -13.46 -13.43 -3.88
C ASP A 169 -12.92 -12.02 -3.57
N TRP A 170 -13.81 -11.04 -3.33
CA TRP A 170 -13.48 -9.64 -2.98
C TRP A 170 -13.96 -9.24 -1.58
N PRO A 171 -13.36 -9.79 -0.51
CA PRO A 171 -13.68 -9.41 0.87
C PRO A 171 -13.30 -7.95 1.18
N PRO A 172 -13.96 -7.29 2.14
CA PRO A 172 -13.63 -5.92 2.53
C PRO A 172 -12.21 -5.85 3.11
N LEU A 173 -11.62 -4.67 3.08
CA LEU A 173 -10.38 -4.40 3.82
C LEU A 173 -10.76 -4.19 5.29
N PRO A 174 -10.35 -5.07 6.22
CA PRO A 174 -10.71 -4.92 7.62
C PRO A 174 -9.92 -3.76 8.23
N CYS A 175 -10.61 -2.71 8.69
CA CYS A 175 -9.97 -1.65 9.47
C CYS A 175 -10.60 -1.48 10.86
N PRO A 176 -10.36 -2.42 11.79
CA PRO A 176 -10.78 -2.23 13.17
C PRO A 176 -9.88 -1.19 13.82
N PHE A 177 -10.36 0.06 13.93
CA PHE A 177 -9.64 1.14 14.61
C PHE A 177 -9.29 0.79 16.07
N LEU A 178 -10.10 -0.07 16.70
CA LEU A 178 -9.95 -0.57 18.07
C LEU A 178 -8.73 -1.49 18.30
N ASN A 179 -7.98 -1.83 17.26
CA ASN A 179 -6.79 -2.69 17.35
C ASN A 179 -5.49 -1.98 16.96
N ILE A 180 -5.50 -0.64 16.84
CA ILE A 180 -4.35 0.18 16.42
C ILE A 180 -3.40 0.52 17.58
N TYR A 181 -3.09 -0.46 18.45
CA TYR A 181 -2.22 -0.25 19.62
C TYR A 181 -0.74 -0.61 19.38
N SER A 182 -0.35 -0.86 18.13
CA SER A 182 1.05 -1.14 17.75
C SER A 182 1.23 -0.72 16.30
N VAL A 183 2.42 -0.25 15.93
CA VAL A 183 2.83 0.11 14.57
C VAL A 183 2.72 -1.12 13.66
N GLN A 184 3.08 -2.30 14.17
CA GLN A 184 2.85 -3.57 13.47
C GLN A 184 1.35 -3.87 13.28
N ASN A 185 0.49 -3.48 14.23
CA ASN A 185 -0.96 -3.64 14.13
C ASN A 185 -1.67 -2.45 13.49
N PHE A 186 -0.91 -1.42 13.10
CA PHE A 186 -1.45 -0.22 12.50
C PHE A 186 -2.22 -0.64 11.25
N CYS A 187 -3.50 -0.25 11.21
CA CYS A 187 -4.43 -0.73 10.21
C CYS A 187 -3.88 -0.52 8.79
N GLN A 188 -3.21 0.62 8.56
CA GLN A 188 -2.62 0.93 7.26
C GLN A 188 -1.56 -0.08 6.86
N TRP A 189 -0.65 -0.45 7.75
CA TRP A 189 0.43 -1.38 7.41
C TRP A 189 -0.09 -2.81 7.30
N ARG A 190 -0.61 -3.39 8.39
CA ARG A 190 -0.93 -4.83 8.43
C ARG A 190 -2.19 -5.21 7.66
N ASN A 191 -3.23 -4.36 7.68
CA ASN A 191 -4.54 -4.75 7.18
C ASN A 191 -4.87 -4.18 5.79
N VAL A 192 -4.26 -3.05 5.40
CA VAL A 192 -4.55 -2.40 4.12
C VAL A 192 -3.37 -2.54 3.16
N TRP A 193 -2.24 -1.92 3.46
CA TRP A 193 -1.04 -1.86 2.62
C TRP A 193 -0.41 -3.23 2.40
N HIS A 194 -0.10 -3.96 3.48
CA HIS A 194 0.46 -5.29 3.37
C HIS A 194 -0.57 -6.30 2.87
N GLN A 195 -1.89 -6.10 2.97
CA GLN A 195 -2.79 -7.06 2.32
C GLN A 195 -2.74 -6.96 0.78
N MET A 196 -2.50 -5.78 0.22
CA MET A 196 -2.42 -5.58 -1.23
C MET A 196 -1.03 -5.85 -1.81
N LEU A 197 0.03 -5.49 -1.08
CA LEU A 197 1.40 -5.51 -1.62
C LEU A 197 2.28 -6.62 -1.04
N ARG A 198 1.86 -7.33 0.01
CA ARG A 198 2.72 -8.31 0.69
C ARG A 198 3.15 -9.44 -0.20
N THR A 199 2.28 -9.99 -1.04
CA THR A 199 2.64 -11.13 -1.89
C THR A 199 3.79 -10.77 -2.83
N LEU A 200 3.68 -9.62 -3.50
CA LEU A 200 4.71 -9.09 -4.39
C LEU A 200 6.01 -8.81 -3.63
N LEU A 201 5.93 -7.99 -2.56
CA LEU A 201 7.12 -7.56 -1.82
C LEU A 201 7.82 -8.71 -1.09
N LEU A 202 7.05 -9.64 -0.51
CA LEU A 202 7.59 -10.78 0.22
C LEU A 202 8.19 -11.82 -0.72
N SER A 203 7.63 -12.01 -1.93
CA SER A 203 8.23 -12.85 -2.96
C SER A 203 9.62 -12.32 -3.34
N THR A 204 9.72 -11.01 -3.65
CA THR A 204 11.00 -10.38 -3.98
C THR A 204 11.98 -10.42 -2.80
N ALA A 205 11.52 -10.15 -1.58
CA ALA A 205 12.37 -10.24 -0.39
C ALA A 205 12.87 -11.67 -0.14
N ASN A 206 12.02 -12.69 -0.32
CA ASN A 206 12.42 -14.09 -0.18
C ASN A 206 13.47 -14.48 -1.23
N PHE A 207 13.32 -14.03 -2.48
CA PHE A 207 14.32 -14.24 -3.52
C PHE A 207 15.68 -13.63 -3.14
N ILE A 208 15.70 -12.37 -2.69
CA ILE A 208 16.93 -11.72 -2.25
C ILE A 208 17.56 -12.49 -1.07
N ILE A 209 16.76 -12.85 -0.08
CA ILE A 209 17.27 -13.43 1.17
C ILE A 209 17.74 -14.87 0.99
N HIS A 210 16.99 -15.69 0.28
CA HIS A 210 17.29 -17.12 0.15
C HIS A 210 18.12 -17.46 -1.08
N THR A 211 17.95 -16.72 -2.19
CA THR A 211 18.66 -17.00 -3.45
C THR A 211 19.92 -16.15 -3.58
N VAL A 212 19.86 -14.85 -3.28
CA VAL A 212 21.03 -13.96 -3.43
C VAL A 212 21.95 -14.03 -2.22
N LEU A 213 21.40 -13.96 -1.00
CA LEU A 213 22.17 -14.00 0.25
C LEU A 213 22.40 -15.42 0.77
N GLY A 214 21.77 -16.44 0.18
CA GLY A 214 21.97 -17.85 0.54
C GLY A 214 21.53 -18.21 1.97
N LEU A 215 20.66 -17.42 2.61
CA LEU A 215 20.28 -17.66 4.00
C LEU A 215 19.40 -18.92 4.13
N PRO A 216 19.69 -19.82 5.08
CA PRO A 216 18.96 -21.08 5.22
C PRO A 216 17.51 -20.86 5.65
N HIS A 217 16.62 -21.74 5.22
CA HIS A 217 15.23 -21.77 5.65
C HIS A 217 15.15 -22.31 7.10
N GLY A 218 15.44 -21.44 8.08
CA GLY A 218 15.16 -21.55 9.52
C GLY A 218 15.40 -22.92 10.20
N ILE A 219 16.54 -23.08 10.89
CA ILE A 219 16.88 -24.31 11.65
C ILE A 219 16.71 -24.12 13.19
N SER A 220 16.54 -22.89 13.69
CA SER A 220 16.38 -22.57 15.13
C SER A 220 15.49 -21.34 15.37
N SER A 221 14.84 -21.27 16.54
CA SER A 221 13.89 -20.20 16.93
C SER A 221 14.51 -18.78 16.90
N LYS A 222 15.77 -18.65 17.33
CA LYS A 222 16.50 -17.36 17.28
C LYS A 222 16.82 -16.94 15.84
N THR A 223 17.30 -17.88 15.03
CA THR A 223 17.59 -17.67 13.61
C THR A 223 16.32 -17.32 12.82
N SER A 224 15.18 -17.93 13.17
CA SER A 224 13.88 -17.64 12.56
C SER A 224 13.43 -16.20 12.81
N THR A 225 13.64 -15.69 14.03
CA THR A 225 13.29 -14.29 14.37
C THR A 225 14.18 -13.30 13.63
N LEU A 226 15.50 -13.54 13.59
CA LEU A 226 16.45 -12.71 12.85
C LEU A 226 16.14 -12.67 11.35
N ILE A 227 15.90 -13.82 10.73
CA ILE A 227 15.49 -13.90 9.32
C ILE A 227 14.17 -13.13 9.10
N GLY A 228 13.22 -13.24 10.02
CA GLY A 228 11.97 -12.48 9.97
C GLY A 228 12.18 -10.96 10.00
N LEU A 229 13.12 -10.47 10.83
CA LEU A 229 13.49 -9.07 10.88
C LEU A 229 14.23 -8.63 9.61
N ILE A 230 15.15 -9.43 9.07
CA ILE A 230 15.82 -9.13 7.80
C ILE A 230 14.77 -9.01 6.68
N LYS A 231 13.85 -9.97 6.59
CA LYS A 231 12.71 -9.92 5.65
C LYS A 231 11.88 -8.65 5.80
N LEU A 232 11.57 -8.27 7.03
CA LEU A 232 10.83 -7.05 7.33
C LEU A 232 11.55 -5.81 6.78
N HIS A 233 12.84 -5.66 7.07
CA HIS A 233 13.63 -4.53 6.60
C HIS A 233 13.75 -4.52 5.08
N THR A 234 13.99 -5.68 4.44
CA THR A 234 14.05 -5.78 2.98
C THR A 234 12.73 -5.38 2.32
N VAL A 235 11.58 -5.81 2.87
CA VAL A 235 10.25 -5.44 2.36
C VAL A 235 10.01 -3.93 2.44
N PHE A 236 10.33 -3.31 3.57
CA PHE A 236 10.19 -1.86 3.73
C PHE A 236 11.18 -1.07 2.89
N PHE A 237 12.40 -1.58 2.70
CA PHE A 237 13.40 -0.97 1.83
C PHE A 237 12.97 -0.97 0.36
N ILE A 238 12.48 -2.11 -0.16
CA ILE A 238 11.92 -2.17 -1.52
C ILE A 238 10.72 -1.23 -1.65
N SER A 239 9.86 -1.18 -0.63
CA SER A 239 8.73 -0.23 -0.61
C SER A 239 9.19 1.22 -0.64
N ALA A 240 10.25 1.55 0.10
CA ALA A 240 10.85 2.89 0.14
C ALA A 240 11.36 3.30 -1.25
N ILE A 241 12.05 2.40 -1.97
CA ILE A 241 12.54 2.65 -3.33
C ILE A 241 11.38 2.92 -4.29
N ILE A 242 10.35 2.06 -4.31
CA ILE A 242 9.19 2.23 -5.19
C ILE A 242 8.49 3.56 -4.94
N ARG A 243 8.37 3.96 -3.66
CA ARG A 243 7.70 5.19 -3.28
C ARG A 243 8.54 6.43 -3.54
N TYR A 244 9.85 6.35 -3.32
CA TYR A 244 10.80 7.40 -3.68
C TYR A 244 10.83 7.64 -5.19
N ALA A 245 10.87 6.57 -6.01
CA ALA A 245 10.78 6.69 -7.45
C ALA A 245 9.49 7.36 -7.90
N GLY A 246 8.35 7.01 -7.28
CA GLY A 246 7.07 7.67 -7.54
C GLY A 246 7.07 9.16 -7.17
N GLU A 247 7.61 9.51 -6.01
CA GLU A 247 7.74 10.90 -5.59
C GLU A 247 8.64 11.71 -6.54
N PHE A 248 9.80 11.15 -6.89
CA PHE A 248 10.72 11.72 -7.86
C PHE A 248 10.05 11.99 -9.22
N MET A 249 9.21 11.07 -9.70
CA MET A 249 8.44 11.28 -10.93
C MET A 249 7.42 12.42 -10.78
N THR A 250 6.77 12.56 -9.62
CA THR A 250 5.72 13.57 -9.40
C THR A 250 6.27 14.97 -9.10
N LEU A 251 7.38 15.07 -8.35
CA LEU A 251 7.93 16.33 -7.85
C LEU A 251 9.19 16.79 -8.61
N GLY A 252 9.80 15.90 -9.41
CA GLY A 252 11.05 16.16 -10.12
C GLY A 252 12.29 16.06 -9.24
N PHE A 253 13.43 16.52 -9.78
CA PHE A 253 14.69 16.67 -9.02
C PHE A 253 14.53 17.81 -8.01
N GLY A 254 14.42 17.48 -6.72
CA GLY A 254 14.33 18.49 -5.65
C GLY A 254 13.53 18.10 -4.40
N GLY A 255 12.94 16.90 -4.34
CA GLY A 255 12.34 16.39 -3.11
C GLY A 255 13.42 15.89 -2.14
N ASP A 256 13.38 16.34 -0.90
CA ASP A 256 14.13 15.72 0.21
C ASP A 256 13.85 14.20 0.24
N ASP A 257 14.83 13.39 0.64
CA ASP A 257 14.71 11.91 0.74
C ASP A 257 13.73 11.45 1.86
N GLY A 258 12.83 12.32 2.31
CA GLY A 258 11.95 12.13 3.45
C GLY A 258 10.98 10.96 3.31
N VAL A 259 10.43 10.70 2.11
CA VAL A 259 9.60 9.50 1.87
C VAL A 259 10.40 8.23 2.02
N PHE A 260 11.63 8.21 1.51
CA PHE A 260 12.50 7.04 1.65
C PHE A 260 12.74 6.73 3.13
N TYR A 261 13.14 7.74 3.91
CA TYR A 261 13.34 7.58 5.36
C TYR A 261 12.07 7.17 6.08
N PHE A 262 10.91 7.74 5.73
CA PHE A 262 9.64 7.39 6.36
C PHE A 262 9.34 5.89 6.28
N PHE A 263 9.52 5.27 5.11
CA PHE A 263 9.27 3.84 4.92
C PHE A 263 10.31 2.97 5.64
N VAL A 264 11.59 3.33 5.59
CA VAL A 264 12.66 2.60 6.29
C VAL A 264 12.45 2.64 7.81
N LEU A 265 12.06 3.80 8.34
CA LEU A 265 11.81 3.99 9.78
C LEU A 265 10.66 3.11 10.31
N GLN A 266 9.66 2.75 9.48
CA GLN A 266 8.60 1.84 9.93
C GLN A 266 9.14 0.45 10.31
N ALA A 267 10.15 -0.06 9.59
CA ALA A 267 10.78 -1.33 9.93
C ALA A 267 11.49 -1.27 11.29
N TRP A 268 12.13 -0.13 11.58
CA TRP A 268 12.76 0.12 12.88
C TRP A 268 11.73 0.22 14.01
N ALA A 269 10.61 0.91 13.78
CA ALA A 269 9.51 0.98 14.76
C ALA A 269 9.00 -0.40 15.15
N VAL A 270 8.76 -1.26 14.17
CA VAL A 270 8.30 -2.64 14.40
C VAL A 270 9.39 -3.48 15.07
N THR A 271 10.66 -3.27 14.73
CA THR A 271 11.78 -3.96 15.38
C THR A 271 11.89 -3.57 16.86
N LEU A 272 11.71 -2.29 17.18
CA LEU A 272 11.63 -1.81 18.58
C LEU A 272 10.46 -2.46 19.32
N GLU A 273 9.29 -2.60 18.70
CA GLU A 273 8.15 -3.30 19.31
C GLU A 273 8.45 -4.76 19.61
N VAL A 274 9.13 -5.45 18.68
CA VAL A 274 9.57 -6.84 18.88
C VAL A 274 10.60 -6.93 20.01
N LEU A 275 11.54 -5.98 20.08
CA LEU A 275 12.54 -5.92 21.14
C LEU A 275 11.91 -5.66 22.51
N VAL A 276 11.04 -4.66 22.63
CA VAL A 276 10.32 -4.36 23.88
C VAL A 276 9.49 -5.57 24.32
N ARG A 277 8.80 -6.22 23.37
CA ARG A 277 8.05 -7.45 23.66
C ARG A 277 8.96 -8.56 24.17
N PHE A 278 10.11 -8.76 23.55
CA PHE A 278 11.10 -9.75 23.98
C PHE A 278 11.62 -9.44 25.38
N LEU A 279 11.91 -8.19 25.71
CA LEU A 279 12.39 -7.78 27.04
C LEU A 279 11.32 -7.98 28.13
N VAL A 280 10.04 -7.69 27.82
CA VAL A 280 8.95 -7.78 28.80
C VAL A 280 8.46 -9.22 29.00
N THR A 281 8.40 -10.02 27.93
CA THR A 281 7.76 -11.36 27.97
C THR A 281 8.73 -12.52 27.79
N GLY A 282 10.00 -12.25 27.51
CA GLY A 282 11.00 -13.27 27.12
C GLY A 282 10.77 -13.87 25.72
N SER A 283 9.76 -13.40 24.99
CA SER A 283 9.37 -13.95 23.68
C SER A 283 9.24 -12.86 22.63
N ALA A 284 9.85 -13.08 21.46
CA ALA A 284 9.67 -12.21 20.30
C ALA A 284 8.34 -12.50 19.57
N ARG A 285 7.70 -13.64 19.87
CA ARG A 285 6.47 -14.08 19.20
C ARG A 285 5.26 -13.38 19.82
N ALA A 286 4.38 -12.86 18.97
CA ALA A 286 3.14 -12.24 19.41
C ALA A 286 2.27 -13.29 20.13
N SER A 287 1.74 -12.93 21.30
CA SER A 287 0.72 -13.73 21.98
C SER A 287 -0.60 -13.66 21.20
N ASN A 288 -1.34 -14.76 21.20
CA ASN A 288 -2.72 -14.79 20.69
C ASN A 288 -3.71 -14.16 21.67
N THR A 289 -3.30 -13.93 22.93
CA THR A 289 -4.15 -13.27 23.91
C THR A 289 -4.05 -11.75 23.78
N PRO A 290 -5.20 -11.05 23.78
CA PRO A 290 -5.19 -9.59 23.76
C PRO A 290 -4.48 -9.04 25.00
N PRO A 291 -3.62 -8.02 24.86
CA PRO A 291 -3.00 -7.38 26.01
C PRO A 291 -4.07 -6.63 26.83
N PRO A 292 -3.87 -6.48 28.15
CA PRO A 292 -4.80 -5.76 29.02
C PRO A 292 -4.84 -4.27 28.63
N MET A 293 -5.89 -3.57 29.07
CA MET A 293 -6.22 -2.22 28.57
C MET A 293 -5.08 -1.21 28.75
N GLY A 294 -4.33 -1.27 29.86
CA GLY A 294 -3.19 -0.36 30.10
C GLY A 294 -2.11 -0.46 29.03
N TRP A 295 -1.75 -1.69 28.61
CA TRP A 295 -0.79 -1.91 27.52
C TRP A 295 -1.33 -1.43 26.17
N ARG A 296 -2.66 -1.47 25.95
CA ARG A 296 -3.27 -0.91 24.74
C ARG A 296 -3.20 0.61 24.71
N LEU A 297 -3.48 1.27 25.83
CA LEU A 297 -3.38 2.73 25.95
C LEU A 297 -1.95 3.21 25.70
N LEU A 298 -0.95 2.54 26.30
CA LEU A 298 0.46 2.82 26.03
C LEU A 298 0.79 2.62 24.54
N GLY A 299 0.25 1.56 23.94
CA GLY A 299 0.37 1.29 22.52
C GLY A 299 -0.21 2.38 21.62
N TYR A 300 -1.40 2.90 21.95
CA TYR A 300 -2.01 4.01 21.21
C TYR A 300 -1.18 5.29 21.31
N LEU A 301 -0.65 5.60 22.50
CA LEU A 301 0.25 6.74 22.70
C LEU A 301 1.54 6.56 21.90
N TRP A 302 2.15 5.38 21.94
CA TRP A 302 3.33 5.04 21.15
C TRP A 302 3.10 5.25 19.65
N VAL A 303 2.03 4.68 19.10
CA VAL A 303 1.67 4.82 17.69
C VAL A 303 1.42 6.28 17.33
N GLY A 304 0.64 7.00 18.13
CA GLY A 304 0.34 8.42 17.90
C GLY A 304 1.61 9.28 17.90
N CYS A 305 2.45 9.14 18.92
CA CYS A 305 3.72 9.85 19.03
C CYS A 305 4.65 9.50 17.86
N TRP A 306 4.77 8.21 17.51
CA TRP A 306 5.61 7.77 16.41
C TRP A 306 5.23 8.46 15.09
N PHE A 307 3.94 8.40 14.71
CA PHE A 307 3.49 9.04 13.48
C PHE A 307 3.59 10.57 13.52
N VAL A 308 3.35 11.21 14.66
CA VAL A 308 3.59 12.66 14.78
C VAL A 308 5.05 13.03 14.51
N VAL A 309 5.99 12.17 14.90
CA VAL A 309 7.43 12.37 14.67
C VAL A 309 7.80 12.13 13.21
N VAL A 310 7.35 11.04 12.61
CA VAL A 310 7.81 10.64 11.25
C VAL A 310 7.01 11.26 10.10
N THR A 311 5.74 11.63 10.31
CA THR A 311 4.88 12.17 9.25
C THR A 311 5.40 13.46 8.61
N PRO A 312 6.02 14.42 9.35
CA PRO A 312 6.64 15.59 8.74
C PRO A 312 7.65 15.27 7.63
N LEU A 313 8.35 14.12 7.68
CA LEU A 313 9.31 13.73 6.64
C LEU A 313 8.65 13.55 5.26
N VAL A 314 7.41 13.07 5.23
CA VAL A 314 6.64 12.91 3.99
C VAL A 314 5.85 14.18 3.69
N GLN A 315 5.30 14.80 4.72
CA GLN A 315 4.36 15.90 4.55
C GLN A 315 5.05 17.21 4.17
N GLN A 316 6.28 17.45 4.63
CA GLN A 316 7.01 18.69 4.35
C GLN A 316 7.33 18.86 2.85
N PRO A 317 7.90 17.87 2.14
CA PRO A 317 8.06 17.97 0.68
C PRO A 317 6.73 18.20 -0.06
N MET A 318 5.65 17.56 0.40
CA MET A 318 4.32 17.74 -0.17
C MET A 318 3.77 19.17 0.03
N ILE A 319 4.08 19.80 1.17
CA ILE A 319 3.72 21.20 1.45
C ILE A 319 4.51 22.13 0.55
N GLU A 320 5.81 21.93 0.42
CA GLU A 320 6.70 22.77 -0.39
C GLU A 320 6.36 22.68 -1.88
N ALA A 321 5.98 21.49 -2.35
CA ALA A 321 5.42 21.27 -3.68
C ALA A 321 4.03 21.90 -3.89
N GLY A 322 3.40 22.41 -2.84
CA GLY A 322 2.08 23.05 -2.91
C GLY A 322 0.92 22.07 -3.10
N LEU A 323 1.10 20.77 -2.80
CA LEU A 323 0.07 19.75 -3.02
C LEU A 323 -1.21 19.98 -2.19
N PHE A 324 -1.10 20.67 -1.05
CA PHE A 324 -2.24 21.02 -0.21
C PHE A 324 -2.93 22.33 -0.63
N LYS A 325 -2.25 23.16 -1.44
CA LYS A 325 -2.74 24.45 -1.92
C LYS A 325 -2.94 24.38 -3.44
N GLY A 326 -4.06 23.82 -3.87
CA GLY A 326 -4.46 23.90 -5.28
C GLY A 326 -4.54 25.35 -5.75
N PRO A 327 -4.35 25.65 -7.05
CA PRO A 327 -4.44 27.02 -7.54
C PRO A 327 -5.79 27.63 -7.16
N SER A 328 -5.81 28.91 -6.79
CA SER A 328 -6.99 29.64 -6.29
C SER A 328 -8.20 29.59 -7.23
N ASN A 329 -8.00 29.19 -8.49
CA ASN A 329 -8.96 29.31 -9.59
C ASN A 329 -9.56 27.96 -10.02
N VAL A 330 -9.17 26.86 -9.36
CA VAL A 330 -9.56 25.50 -9.76
C VAL A 330 -10.78 25.08 -8.94
N ALA A 331 -11.88 24.77 -9.63
CA ALA A 331 -13.14 24.34 -9.01
C ALA A 331 -12.91 23.15 -8.06
N LEU A 332 -13.70 23.05 -6.98
CA LEU A 332 -13.61 21.96 -6.00
C LEU A 332 -13.64 20.58 -6.68
N THR A 333 -14.43 20.42 -7.74
CA THR A 333 -14.51 19.21 -8.56
C THR A 333 -13.21 18.85 -9.28
N GLN A 334 -12.45 19.84 -9.75
CA GLN A 334 -11.12 19.63 -10.35
C GLN A 334 -10.06 19.35 -9.29
N ARG A 335 -10.16 19.94 -8.08
CA ARG A 335 -9.27 19.62 -6.94
C ARG A 335 -9.46 18.18 -6.46
N VAL A 336 -10.71 17.74 -6.42
CA VAL A 336 -11.10 16.36 -6.10
C VAL A 336 -10.71 15.40 -7.22
N GLY A 337 -10.87 15.85 -8.48
CA GLY A 337 -10.34 15.18 -9.68
C GLY A 337 -8.87 14.87 -9.50
N ARG A 338 -7.99 15.87 -9.39
CA ARG A 338 -6.53 15.71 -9.24
C ARG A 338 -6.06 14.94 -7.99
N TRP A 339 -6.90 14.83 -6.97
CA TRP A 339 -6.58 14.07 -5.76
C TRP A 339 -7.02 12.61 -5.88
N LEU A 340 -8.11 12.34 -6.61
CA LEU A 340 -8.64 11.00 -6.88
C LEU A 340 -7.97 10.34 -8.08
N THR A 341 -7.77 11.09 -9.16
CA THR A 341 -6.86 10.75 -10.24
C THR A 341 -5.48 11.04 -9.69
N LEU A 342 -4.70 9.98 -9.45
CA LEU A 342 -3.26 10.14 -9.50
C LEU A 342 -2.99 10.86 -10.83
N ASP A 343 -2.69 12.15 -10.80
CA ASP A 343 -2.06 12.84 -11.93
C ASP A 343 -0.67 12.22 -12.04
N VAL A 344 -0.65 10.99 -12.55
CA VAL A 344 0.37 10.49 -13.44
C VAL A 344 0.14 11.30 -14.72
N ILE A 345 0.91 12.38 -14.86
CA ILE A 345 1.68 12.79 -16.05
C ILE A 345 2.36 14.13 -15.74
#